data_AF-A0A853L1G6-F1
#
_entry.id   AF-A0A853L1G6-F1
#
_cell.length_a   1.000
_cell.length_b   1.000
_cell.length_c   1.000
_cell.angle_alpha   90.00
_cell.angle_beta   90.00
_cell.angle_gamma   90.00
#
_symmetry.space_group_name_H-M   'P 1'
#
loop_
_entity.id
_entity.type
_entity.pdbx_description
1 polymer ?
#
loop_
_entity_poly.entity_id
_entity_poly.type
_entity_poly.pdbx_seq_one_letter_code
_entity_poly.pdbx_strand_id
1 'polypeptide(L)'
;MSGAENYKNVYDDDFFAYTSGISWKSAQKVVPVFRELLPFCKSVADFGCAEGVWLKCWLLNGVEDVVGVDGDYVNTDALHISKEAFFARNLDEAVDLGRRFDVACSLEVAEHLSPESSRQFVQSLTRHSDVVIFSAAPPGQGGEFHMNEREYDEWRSFFRDEGYEAYDCIRPKLKGFHDVSFWYRYNIVLYVKQTVANKLPEAIKATKVDANAKIPDIAPPIFKLRKSIVKLLPYGLQNRLAALNSKLRSISG
;
A
#
# COMPACT_ATOMS: atom_id res chain seq x y z
N MET A 1 7.98 -27.75 8.74
CA MET A 1 7.34 -27.79 7.42
C MET A 1 7.06 -26.34 7.07
N SER A 2 7.92 -25.77 6.23
CA SER A 2 8.05 -24.33 5.94
C SER A 2 6.90 -23.83 5.08
N GLY A 3 6.33 -22.67 5.42
CA GLY A 3 5.21 -22.02 4.71
C GLY A 3 5.49 -21.59 3.27
N ALA A 4 6.62 -21.99 2.67
CA ALA A 4 7.03 -21.63 1.32
C ALA A 4 6.23 -22.33 0.21
N GLU A 5 5.67 -23.53 0.45
CA GLU A 5 4.96 -24.29 -0.59
C GLU A 5 3.54 -23.77 -0.89
N ASN A 6 2.97 -22.89 -0.05
CA ASN A 6 1.59 -22.43 -0.21
C ASN A 6 1.43 -21.17 -1.08
N TYR A 7 2.44 -20.31 -1.24
CA TYR A 7 2.27 -19.04 -1.96
C TYR A 7 2.20 -19.20 -3.48
N LYS A 8 2.92 -20.17 -4.05
CA LYS A 8 2.99 -20.39 -5.50
C LYS A 8 1.66 -20.81 -6.14
N ASN A 9 0.72 -21.32 -5.34
CA ASN A 9 -0.62 -21.72 -5.79
C ASN A 9 -1.69 -20.66 -5.53
N VAL A 10 -1.35 -19.55 -4.85
CA VAL A 10 -2.30 -18.53 -4.42
C VAL A 10 -2.40 -17.37 -5.42
N TYR A 11 -1.30 -17.05 -6.10
CA TYR A 11 -1.27 -16.01 -7.13
C TYR A 11 -0.79 -16.64 -8.44
N ASP A 12 -1.69 -16.72 -9.43
CA ASP A 12 -1.36 -17.17 -10.78
C ASP A 12 -1.00 -15.98 -11.69
N ASP A 13 -0.44 -16.27 -12.86
CA ASP A 13 -0.02 -15.25 -13.84
C ASP A 13 -1.20 -14.37 -14.30
N ASP A 14 -2.41 -14.94 -14.35
CA ASP A 14 -3.64 -14.22 -14.74
C ASP A 14 -4.06 -13.20 -13.66
N PHE A 15 -3.91 -13.54 -12.37
CA PHE A 15 -4.12 -12.62 -11.26
C PHE A 15 -3.15 -11.44 -11.32
N PHE A 16 -1.85 -11.70 -11.54
CA PHE A 16 -0.86 -10.64 -11.66
C PHE A 16 -1.12 -9.77 -12.89
N ALA A 17 -1.39 -10.35 -14.06
CA ALA A 17 -1.69 -9.57 -15.27
C ALA A 17 -2.93 -8.66 -15.10
N TYR A 18 -4.00 -9.17 -14.49
CA TYR A 18 -5.22 -8.41 -14.23
C TYR A 18 -4.99 -7.29 -13.19
N THR A 19 -4.37 -7.63 -12.06
CA THR A 19 -4.09 -6.65 -11.00
C THR A 19 -3.10 -5.59 -11.46
N SER A 20 -2.07 -5.96 -12.21
CA SER A 20 -1.13 -5.05 -12.87
C SER A 20 -1.85 -4.06 -13.78
N GLY A 21 -2.89 -4.49 -14.53
CA GLY A 21 -3.70 -3.59 -15.36
C GLY A 21 -4.50 -2.54 -14.55
N ILE A 22 -5.08 -2.92 -13.41
CA ILE A 22 -5.82 -2.01 -12.51
C ILE A 22 -4.86 -1.07 -11.77
N SER A 23 -3.78 -1.64 -11.24
CA SER A 23 -2.72 -0.91 -10.56
C SER A 23 -2.09 0.11 -11.50
N TRP A 24 -1.86 -0.24 -12.76
CA TRP A 24 -1.31 0.66 -13.77
C TRP A 24 -2.19 1.88 -14.00
N LYS A 25 -3.49 1.68 -14.26
CA LYS A 25 -4.45 2.78 -14.46
C LYS A 25 -4.51 3.70 -13.25
N SER A 26 -4.51 3.13 -12.04
CA SER A 26 -4.51 3.90 -10.79
C SER A 26 -3.20 4.66 -10.58
N ALA A 27 -2.05 3.99 -10.74
CA ALA A 27 -0.72 4.57 -10.57
C ALA A 27 -0.47 5.75 -11.52
N GLN A 28 -0.93 5.67 -12.77
CA GLN A 28 -0.83 6.77 -13.74
C GLN A 28 -1.53 8.06 -13.28
N LYS A 29 -2.50 7.98 -12.38
CA LYS A 29 -3.22 9.12 -11.82
C LYS A 29 -2.71 9.53 -10.44
N VAL A 30 -2.37 8.54 -9.61
CA VAL A 30 -1.99 8.74 -8.22
C VAL A 30 -0.53 9.18 -8.08
N VAL A 31 0.41 8.63 -8.87
CA VAL A 31 1.82 9.03 -8.79
C VAL A 31 2.05 10.51 -9.10
N PRO A 32 1.40 11.13 -10.11
CA PRO A 32 1.46 12.58 -10.30
C PRO A 32 1.04 13.39 -9.06
N VAL A 33 0.03 12.93 -8.32
CA VAL A 33 -0.39 13.56 -7.05
C VAL A 33 0.71 13.43 -5.99
N PHE A 34 1.35 12.26 -5.88
CA PHE A 34 2.49 12.10 -4.99
C PHE A 34 3.65 13.03 -5.35
N ARG A 35 3.94 13.20 -6.65
CA ARG A 35 4.99 14.10 -7.14
C ARG A 35 4.68 15.57 -6.93
N GLU A 36 3.43 15.97 -7.06
CA GLU A 36 2.97 17.32 -6.72
C GLU A 36 3.19 17.62 -5.23
N LEU A 37 2.86 16.66 -4.35
CA LEU A 37 3.01 16.81 -2.90
C LEU A 37 4.47 16.71 -2.44
N LEU A 38 5.26 15.83 -3.05
CA LEU A 38 6.63 15.49 -2.65
C LEU A 38 7.61 15.75 -3.81
N PRO A 39 7.76 16.99 -4.30
CA PRO A 39 8.57 17.28 -5.49
C PRO A 39 10.06 16.96 -5.30
N PHE A 40 10.53 16.96 -4.05
CA PHE A 40 11.90 16.62 -3.67
C PHE A 40 12.23 15.13 -3.84
N CYS A 41 11.24 14.25 -3.93
CA CYS A 41 11.49 12.81 -3.98
C CYS A 41 12.26 12.44 -5.26
N LYS A 42 13.43 11.82 -5.09
CA LYS A 42 14.32 11.32 -6.14
C LYS A 42 14.56 9.83 -6.07
N SER A 43 14.25 9.22 -4.92
CA SER A 43 14.39 7.80 -4.66
C SER A 43 13.17 7.21 -3.95
N VAL A 44 12.67 6.06 -4.41
CA VAL A 44 11.49 5.37 -3.84
C VAL A 44 11.78 3.89 -3.59
N ALA A 45 11.48 3.42 -2.38
CA ALA A 45 11.38 1.98 -2.11
C ALA A 45 9.90 1.59 -1.97
N ASP A 46 9.44 0.59 -2.74
CA ASP A 46 8.05 0.10 -2.71
C ASP A 46 8.01 -1.33 -2.14
N PHE A 47 7.34 -1.49 -1.00
CA PHE A 47 7.23 -2.74 -0.26
C PHE A 47 5.88 -3.38 -0.56
N GLY A 48 5.91 -4.56 -1.17
CA GLY A 48 4.77 -5.19 -1.84
C GLY A 48 4.58 -4.65 -3.26
N CYS A 49 5.68 -4.48 -3.99
CA CYS A 49 5.68 -3.84 -5.31
C CYS A 49 5.09 -4.70 -6.44
N ALA A 50 4.83 -5.98 -6.20
CA ALA A 50 4.51 -7.01 -7.18
C ALA A 50 5.46 -6.93 -8.39
N GLU A 51 4.91 -6.76 -9.60
CA GLU A 51 5.70 -6.62 -10.83
C GLU A 51 6.34 -5.22 -10.99
N GLY A 52 6.23 -4.33 -10.01
CA GLY A 52 6.84 -2.99 -10.04
C GLY A 52 6.07 -1.95 -10.86
N VAL A 53 4.76 -2.14 -11.06
CA VAL A 53 3.89 -1.24 -11.84
C VAL A 53 3.89 0.19 -11.30
N TRP A 54 3.78 0.35 -9.98
CA TRP A 54 3.82 1.65 -9.32
C TRP A 54 5.18 2.34 -9.49
N LEU A 55 6.27 1.58 -9.32
CA LEU A 55 7.63 2.07 -9.51
C LEU A 55 7.90 2.51 -10.95
N LYS A 56 7.36 1.81 -11.96
CA LYS A 56 7.41 2.27 -13.35
C LYS A 56 6.72 3.63 -13.52
N CYS A 57 5.58 3.85 -12.87
CA CYS A 57 4.94 5.16 -12.88
C CYS A 57 5.79 6.24 -12.19
N TRP A 58 6.48 5.92 -11.08
CA TRP A 58 7.43 6.85 -10.43
C TRP A 58 8.57 7.26 -11.38
N LEU A 59 9.18 6.29 -12.07
CA LEU A 59 10.22 6.55 -13.08
C LEU A 59 9.71 7.48 -14.19
N LEU A 60 8.52 7.21 -14.73
CA LEU A 60 7.90 8.04 -15.77
C LEU A 60 7.57 9.46 -15.30
N ASN A 61 7.51 9.70 -13.99
CA ASN A 61 7.31 11.02 -13.39
C ASN A 61 8.60 11.61 -12.78
N GLY A 62 9.76 11.18 -13.28
CA GLY A 62 11.05 11.82 -13.03
C GLY A 62 11.74 11.44 -11.72
N VAL A 63 11.33 10.35 -11.08
CA VAL A 63 12.15 9.67 -10.05
C VAL A 63 13.25 8.89 -10.76
N GLU A 64 14.45 8.89 -10.19
CA GLU A 64 15.65 8.37 -10.86
C GLU A 64 16.09 7.03 -10.26
N ASP A 65 15.76 6.80 -8.99
CA ASP A 65 16.17 5.62 -8.23
C ASP A 65 14.93 4.93 -7.64
N VAL A 66 14.67 3.69 -8.03
CA VAL A 66 13.55 2.91 -7.50
C VAL A 66 14.03 1.54 -7.07
N VAL A 67 13.49 1.05 -5.95
CA VAL A 67 13.69 -0.31 -5.48
C VAL A 67 12.34 -0.93 -5.14
N GLY A 68 12.10 -2.12 -5.68
CA GLY A 68 10.94 -2.94 -5.38
C GLY A 68 11.30 -4.09 -4.43
N VAL A 69 10.46 -4.33 -3.44
CA VAL A 69 10.56 -5.47 -2.52
C VAL A 69 9.26 -6.23 -2.54
N ASP A 70 9.32 -7.53 -2.79
CA ASP A 70 8.16 -8.43 -2.74
C ASP A 70 8.62 -9.87 -2.53
N GLY A 71 7.72 -10.85 -2.45
CA GLY A 71 8.04 -12.26 -2.28
C GLY A 71 8.77 -12.89 -3.47
N ASP A 72 9.37 -14.06 -3.25
CA ASP A 72 10.03 -14.87 -4.28
C ASP A 72 9.05 -15.52 -5.29
N TYR A 73 7.74 -15.40 -5.03
CA TYR A 73 6.68 -15.80 -5.95
C TYR A 73 6.54 -14.87 -7.15
N VAL A 74 7.07 -13.64 -7.11
CA VAL A 74 6.95 -12.70 -8.22
C VAL A 74 7.75 -13.20 -9.43
N ASN A 75 7.09 -13.23 -10.60
CA ASN A 75 7.74 -13.56 -11.84
C ASN A 75 8.69 -12.43 -12.28
N THR A 76 9.99 -12.62 -12.06
CA THR A 76 11.01 -11.60 -12.39
C THR A 76 11.11 -11.28 -13.89
N ASP A 77 10.60 -12.14 -14.79
CA ASP A 77 10.56 -11.86 -16.24
C ASP A 77 9.43 -10.91 -16.64
N ALA A 78 8.43 -10.72 -15.77
CA ALA A 78 7.30 -9.81 -15.97
C ALA A 78 7.51 -8.41 -15.35
N LEU A 79 8.68 -8.17 -14.74
CA LEU A 79 8.95 -6.90 -14.05
C LEU A 79 8.87 -5.69 -14.98
N HIS A 80 8.27 -4.62 -14.43
CA HIS A 80 8.17 -3.30 -15.03
C HIS A 80 9.31 -2.35 -14.63
N ILE A 81 10.23 -2.84 -13.82
CA ILE A 81 11.50 -2.21 -13.42
C ILE A 81 12.66 -3.14 -13.77
N SER A 82 13.91 -2.67 -13.65
CA SER A 82 15.07 -3.54 -13.85
C SER A 82 15.12 -4.63 -12.79
N LYS A 83 15.63 -5.82 -13.16
CA LYS A 83 15.76 -6.97 -12.24
C LYS A 83 16.69 -6.65 -11.07
N GLU A 84 17.70 -5.82 -11.29
CA GLU A 84 18.65 -5.36 -10.28
C GLU A 84 18.00 -4.43 -9.23
N ALA A 85 16.87 -3.82 -9.58
CA ALA A 85 16.08 -2.98 -8.67
C ALA A 85 15.04 -3.78 -7.87
N PHE A 86 14.91 -5.10 -8.07
CA PHE A 86 13.95 -5.94 -7.37
C PHE A 86 14.63 -6.85 -6.34
N PHE A 87 14.05 -6.93 -5.14
CA PHE A 87 14.53 -7.77 -4.05
C PHE A 87 13.43 -8.70 -3.54
N ALA A 88 13.61 -10.00 -3.81
CA ALA A 88 12.76 -11.04 -3.24
C ALA A 88 13.00 -11.17 -1.72
N ARG A 89 12.02 -10.78 -0.90
CA ARG A 89 12.05 -10.84 0.57
C ARG A 89 10.68 -11.20 1.12
N ASN A 90 10.67 -11.95 2.22
CA ASN A 90 9.47 -12.18 3.00
C ASN A 90 9.11 -10.89 3.76
N LEU A 91 7.97 -10.27 3.45
CA LEU A 91 7.51 -9.04 4.11
C LEU A 91 6.93 -9.27 5.51
N ASP A 92 6.66 -10.53 5.88
CA ASP A 92 6.42 -10.91 7.28
C ASP A 92 7.69 -10.84 8.13
N GLU A 93 8.88 -10.75 7.51
CA GLU A 93 10.18 -10.69 8.18
C GLU A 93 10.84 -9.32 8.03
N ALA A 94 11.80 -9.03 8.90
CA ALA A 94 12.47 -7.73 8.90
C ALA A 94 13.27 -7.56 7.59
N VAL A 95 12.99 -6.48 6.88
CA VAL A 95 13.71 -6.13 5.65
C VAL A 95 14.77 -5.07 5.97
N ASP A 96 15.96 -5.23 5.41
CA ASP A 96 17.02 -4.22 5.39
C ASP A 96 17.66 -4.19 4.00
N LEU A 97 17.52 -3.07 3.29
CA LEU A 97 18.10 -2.82 1.97
C LEU A 97 19.49 -2.16 2.07
N GLY A 98 19.99 -1.92 3.29
CA GLY A 98 21.30 -1.32 3.55
C GLY A 98 21.41 0.17 3.23
N ARG A 99 20.28 0.82 2.91
CA ARG A 99 20.22 2.25 2.56
C ARG A 99 18.84 2.84 2.84
N ARG A 100 18.75 4.18 2.82
CA ARG A 100 17.49 4.93 2.89
C ARG A 100 17.11 5.53 1.53
N PHE A 101 15.85 5.92 1.42
CA PHE A 101 15.18 6.50 0.26
C PHE A 101 14.44 7.76 0.69
N ASP A 102 14.17 8.65 -0.26
CA ASP A 102 13.39 9.86 0.00
C ASP A 102 11.96 9.52 0.40
N VAL A 103 11.40 8.45 -0.18
CA VAL A 103 10.07 7.92 0.15
C VAL A 103 10.12 6.39 0.25
N ALA A 104 9.49 5.85 1.29
CA ALA A 104 9.06 4.44 1.31
C ALA A 104 7.56 4.37 0.99
N CYS A 105 7.14 3.40 0.21
CA CYS A 105 5.78 3.21 -0.24
C CYS A 105 5.31 1.79 0.08
N SER A 106 4.05 1.64 0.46
CA SER A 106 3.37 0.34 0.52
C SER A 106 1.87 0.55 0.41
N LEU A 107 1.24 -0.02 -0.62
CA LEU A 107 -0.15 0.27 -0.97
C LEU A 107 -0.97 -1.01 -1.11
N GLU A 108 -1.88 -1.26 -0.17
CA GLU A 108 -2.73 -2.48 -0.11
C GLU A 108 -1.89 -3.77 -0.07
N VAL A 109 -1.01 -3.85 0.93
CA VAL A 109 -0.08 -4.97 1.14
C VAL A 109 -0.22 -5.51 2.55
N ALA A 110 -0.23 -4.62 3.55
CA ALA A 110 -0.11 -5.01 4.95
C ALA A 110 -1.28 -5.87 5.46
N GLU A 111 -2.45 -5.80 4.81
CA GLU A 111 -3.62 -6.63 5.08
C GLU A 111 -3.46 -8.10 4.70
N HIS A 112 -2.49 -8.42 3.83
CA HIS A 112 -2.16 -9.77 3.41
C HIS A 112 -1.10 -10.42 4.32
N LEU A 113 -0.37 -9.62 5.11
CA LEU A 113 0.67 -10.10 6.01
C LEU A 113 0.06 -10.71 7.27
N SER A 114 0.86 -11.49 8.02
CA SER A 114 0.43 -12.02 9.30
C SER A 114 0.17 -10.89 10.30
N PRO A 115 -0.92 -10.94 11.11
CA PRO A 115 -1.22 -9.91 12.09
C PRO A 115 -0.11 -9.61 13.09
N GLU A 116 0.73 -10.60 13.39
CA GLU A 116 1.87 -10.51 14.30
C GLU A 116 3.01 -9.67 13.68
N SER A 117 3.11 -9.63 12.36
CA SER A 117 4.17 -8.95 11.61
C SER A 117 3.92 -7.44 11.46
N SER A 118 2.71 -6.94 11.76
CA SER A 118 2.33 -5.53 11.54
C SER A 118 3.35 -4.50 12.07
N ARG A 119 3.84 -4.69 13.30
CA ARG A 119 4.82 -3.78 13.90
C ARG A 119 6.16 -3.81 13.16
N GLN A 120 6.64 -5.01 12.87
CA GLN A 120 7.92 -5.21 12.20
C GLN A 120 7.88 -4.78 10.73
N PHE A 121 6.73 -4.91 10.06
CA PHE A 121 6.53 -4.38 8.73
C PHE A 121 6.63 -2.85 8.72
N VAL A 122 5.95 -2.17 9.65
CA VAL A 122 6.08 -0.71 9.80
C VAL A 122 7.52 -0.30 10.12
N GLN A 123 8.22 -1.05 10.98
CA GLN A 123 9.65 -0.83 11.25
C GLN A 123 10.52 -0.98 10.00
N SER A 124 10.19 -1.91 9.11
CA SER A 124 10.86 -2.06 7.83
C SER A 124 10.63 -0.79 6.99
N LEU A 125 9.41 -0.28 6.87
CA LEU A 125 9.15 0.97 6.14
C LEU A 125 9.92 2.17 6.72
N THR A 126 9.85 2.37 8.04
CA THR A 126 10.44 3.54 8.73
C THR A 126 11.97 3.47 8.83
N ARG A 127 12.56 2.27 8.72
CA ARG A 127 14.00 2.05 8.53
C ARG A 127 14.49 2.56 7.17
N HIS A 128 13.62 2.66 6.17
CA HIS A 128 14.04 3.02 4.82
C HIS A 128 13.68 4.44 4.41
N SER A 129 12.78 5.14 5.11
CA SER A 129 12.51 6.55 4.80
C SER A 129 11.88 7.30 5.97
N ASP A 130 12.13 8.60 6.05
CA ASP A 130 11.45 9.52 6.97
C ASP A 130 10.06 9.94 6.46
N VAL A 131 9.72 9.59 5.21
CA VAL A 131 8.46 9.90 4.55
C VAL A 131 7.89 8.60 3.99
N VAL A 132 6.78 8.14 4.56
CA VAL A 132 6.15 6.86 4.19
C VAL A 132 4.75 7.12 3.62
N ILE A 133 4.51 6.67 2.40
CA ILE A 133 3.18 6.61 1.80
C ILE A 133 2.64 5.21 2.09
N PHE A 134 1.53 5.12 2.82
CA PHE A 134 1.01 3.83 3.29
C PHE A 134 -0.48 3.69 3.06
N SER A 135 -0.92 2.52 2.60
CA SER A 135 -2.32 2.10 2.66
C SER A 135 -2.44 0.62 2.98
N ALA A 136 -3.54 0.27 3.63
CA ALA A 136 -3.94 -1.10 3.90
C ALA A 136 -5.46 -1.16 4.05
N ALA A 137 -6.06 -2.30 3.73
CA ALA A 137 -7.48 -2.52 3.86
C ALA A 137 -7.99 -2.32 5.30
N PRO A 138 -8.98 -1.42 5.54
CA PRO A 138 -9.66 -1.34 6.83
C PRO A 138 -10.66 -2.50 7.00
N PRO A 139 -11.07 -2.84 8.24
CA PRO A 139 -11.97 -3.97 8.49
C PRO A 139 -13.26 -3.90 7.70
N GLY A 140 -13.58 -5.01 7.04
CA GLY A 140 -14.76 -5.17 6.19
C GLY A 140 -14.57 -4.69 4.75
N GLN A 141 -13.39 -4.15 4.37
CA GLN A 141 -13.11 -3.92 2.95
C GLN A 141 -13.21 -5.24 2.17
N GLY A 142 -12.68 -6.30 2.77
CA GLY A 142 -12.59 -7.62 2.19
C GLY A 142 -11.62 -7.67 1.01
N GLY A 143 -11.32 -8.88 0.59
CA GLY A 143 -10.39 -9.17 -0.49
C GLY A 143 -9.84 -10.56 -0.32
N GLU A 144 -9.09 -11.03 -1.31
CA GLU A 144 -8.54 -12.38 -1.25
C GLU A 144 -7.37 -12.40 -0.26
N PHE A 145 -7.43 -13.29 0.74
CA PHE A 145 -6.37 -13.45 1.74
C PHE A 145 -6.10 -12.22 2.62
N HIS A 146 -7.11 -11.38 2.86
CA HIS A 146 -7.03 -10.26 3.80
C HIS A 146 -7.09 -10.72 5.26
N MET A 147 -5.99 -11.28 5.78
CA MET A 147 -5.92 -11.81 7.15
C MET A 147 -5.62 -10.77 8.23
N ASN A 148 -5.23 -9.55 7.84
CA ASN A 148 -4.75 -8.49 8.73
C ASN A 148 -5.39 -7.13 8.43
N GLU A 149 -6.69 -7.10 8.18
CA GLU A 149 -7.43 -5.83 8.10
C GLU A 149 -7.44 -5.14 9.46
N ARG A 150 -6.97 -3.89 9.52
CA ARG A 150 -6.87 -3.10 10.76
C ARG A 150 -7.37 -1.69 10.55
N GLU A 151 -7.93 -1.10 11.61
CA GLU A 151 -8.40 0.27 11.55
C GLU A 151 -7.23 1.24 11.30
N TYR A 152 -7.48 2.38 10.66
CA TYR A 152 -6.44 3.37 10.33
C TYR A 152 -5.60 3.80 11.54
N ASP A 153 -6.24 3.96 12.70
CA ASP A 153 -5.56 4.38 13.93
C ASP A 153 -4.69 3.26 14.55
N GLU A 154 -4.97 1.98 14.26
CA GLU A 154 -4.09 0.88 14.64
C GLU A 154 -2.79 0.96 13.85
N TRP A 155 -2.87 1.12 12.51
CA TRP A 155 -1.69 1.34 11.68
C TRP A 155 -0.92 2.58 12.10
N ARG A 156 -1.63 3.70 12.33
CA ARG A 156 -1.04 4.94 12.86
C ARG A 156 -0.31 4.71 14.19
N SER A 157 -0.80 3.84 15.06
CA SER A 157 -0.16 3.59 16.35
C SER A 157 1.24 2.98 16.18
N PHE A 158 1.42 2.05 15.24
CA PHE A 158 2.74 1.50 14.92
C PHE A 158 3.69 2.58 14.38
N PHE A 159 3.21 3.45 13.48
CA PHE A 159 4.00 4.58 12.98
C PHE A 159 4.36 5.59 14.08
N ARG A 160 3.43 5.86 15.00
CA ARG A 160 3.65 6.76 16.14
C ARG A 160 4.71 6.21 17.09
N ASP A 161 4.72 4.89 17.33
CA ASP A 161 5.75 4.24 18.15
C ASP A 161 7.15 4.41 17.52
N GLU A 162 7.22 4.52 16.19
CA GLU A 162 8.43 4.84 15.43
C GLU A 162 8.68 6.36 15.29
N GLY A 163 7.89 7.22 15.94
CA GLY A 163 8.05 8.68 15.92
C GLY A 163 7.56 9.38 14.64
N TYR A 164 6.54 8.83 13.99
CA TYR A 164 5.92 9.41 12.79
C TYR A 164 4.55 10.03 13.11
N GLU A 165 4.18 11.03 12.32
CA GLU A 165 2.89 11.72 12.36
C GLU A 165 2.12 11.50 11.07
N ALA A 166 0.79 11.44 11.14
CA ALA A 166 -0.08 11.21 10.00
C ALA A 166 -0.56 12.51 9.36
N TYR A 167 -0.62 12.54 8.03
CA TYR A 167 -1.05 13.67 7.21
C TYR A 167 -2.03 13.18 6.14
N ASP A 168 -3.23 13.77 6.10
CA ASP A 168 -4.27 13.42 5.12
C ASP A 168 -4.27 14.37 3.92
N CYS A 169 -3.13 14.48 3.23
CA CYS A 169 -2.96 15.36 2.06
C CYS A 169 -3.30 14.68 0.73
N ILE A 170 -3.29 13.35 0.68
CA ILE A 170 -3.42 12.58 -0.56
C ILE A 170 -4.90 12.35 -0.90
N ARG A 171 -5.67 11.78 0.02
CA ARG A 171 -7.05 11.33 -0.25
C ARG A 171 -7.99 12.45 -0.69
N PRO A 172 -7.90 13.69 -0.14
CA PRO A 172 -8.69 14.80 -0.65
C PRO A 172 -8.44 15.09 -2.14
N LYS A 173 -7.20 14.93 -2.62
CA LYS A 173 -6.84 15.12 -4.04
C LYS A 173 -7.37 14.00 -4.94
N LEU A 174 -7.54 12.78 -4.40
CA LEU A 174 -8.05 11.62 -5.15
C LEU A 174 -9.58 11.51 -5.20
N LYS A 175 -10.30 12.39 -4.47
CA LYS A 175 -11.76 12.31 -4.34
C LYS A 175 -12.49 12.35 -5.70
N GLY A 176 -12.01 13.15 -6.67
CA GLY A 176 -12.62 13.28 -8.00
C GLY A 176 -12.18 12.24 -9.03
N PHE A 177 -11.23 11.37 -8.69
CA PHE A 177 -10.61 10.43 -9.63
C PHE A 177 -11.40 9.12 -9.66
N HIS A 178 -12.55 9.11 -10.36
CA HIS A 178 -13.46 7.96 -10.37
C HIS A 178 -12.90 6.72 -11.09
N ASP A 179 -11.84 6.89 -11.88
CA ASP A 179 -11.08 5.86 -12.59
C ASP A 179 -9.96 5.24 -11.74
N VAL A 180 -9.64 5.81 -10.58
CA VAL A 180 -8.74 5.20 -9.59
C VAL A 180 -9.54 4.23 -8.73
N SER A 181 -8.97 3.05 -8.48
CA SER A 181 -9.60 2.06 -7.62
C SER A 181 -9.91 2.62 -6.23
N PHE A 182 -11.07 2.25 -5.69
CA PHE A 182 -11.61 2.88 -4.48
C PHE A 182 -10.71 2.71 -3.26
N TRP A 183 -9.98 1.59 -3.16
CA TRP A 183 -9.05 1.31 -2.06
C TRP A 183 -7.91 2.35 -2.03
N TYR A 184 -7.26 2.60 -3.17
CA TYR A 184 -6.24 3.65 -3.27
C TYR A 184 -6.81 5.06 -2.99
N ARG A 185 -8.08 5.32 -3.33
CA ARG A 185 -8.69 6.64 -3.08
C ARG A 185 -8.96 6.91 -1.60
N TYR A 186 -9.27 5.87 -0.83
CA TYR A 186 -9.80 6.03 0.53
C TYR A 186 -8.82 5.63 1.62
N ASN A 187 -7.79 4.84 1.30
CA ASN A 187 -6.94 4.21 2.30
C ASN A 187 -5.56 4.86 2.46
N ILE A 188 -5.08 5.62 1.46
CA ILE A 188 -3.70 6.15 1.46
C ILE A 188 -3.52 7.28 2.47
N VAL A 189 -2.56 7.15 3.37
CA VAL A 189 -2.16 8.16 4.35
C VAL A 189 -0.66 8.40 4.24
N LEU A 190 -0.24 9.65 4.38
CA LEU A 190 1.17 10.02 4.46
C LEU A 190 1.62 10.01 5.93
N TYR A 191 2.69 9.31 6.24
CA TYR A 191 3.34 9.31 7.55
C TYR A 191 4.71 9.96 7.45
N VAL A 192 5.02 10.93 8.31
CA VAL A 192 6.31 11.65 8.26
C VAL A 192 6.95 11.67 9.64
N LYS A 193 8.26 11.40 9.69
CA LYS A 193 9.06 11.44 10.92
C LYS A 193 9.01 12.84 11.52
N GLN A 194 8.74 12.93 12.83
CA GLN A 194 8.62 14.20 13.56
C GLN A 194 9.83 15.13 13.35
N THR A 195 11.02 14.58 13.25
CA THR A 195 12.28 15.34 13.09
C THR A 195 12.42 16.04 11.74
N VAL A 196 11.65 15.66 10.72
CA VAL A 196 11.66 16.30 9.40
C VAL A 196 10.31 16.95 9.03
N ALA A 197 9.29 16.79 9.87
CA ALA A 197 7.95 17.34 9.66
C ALA A 197 7.94 18.86 9.42
N ASN A 198 8.85 19.61 10.04
CA ASN A 198 8.97 21.06 9.86
C ASN A 198 9.42 21.47 8.45
N LYS A 199 10.13 20.58 7.74
CA LYS A 199 10.61 20.78 6.35
C LYS A 199 9.53 20.50 5.30
N LEU A 200 8.39 19.94 5.70
CA LEU A 200 7.29 19.69 4.77
C LEU A 200 6.72 21.02 4.23
N PRO A 201 6.23 21.03 2.97
CA PRO A 201 5.45 22.15 2.46
C PRO A 201 4.27 22.49 3.37
N GLU A 202 3.95 23.78 3.51
CA GLU A 202 2.82 24.25 4.35
C GLU A 202 1.49 23.57 3.98
N ALA A 203 1.28 23.33 2.68
CA ALA A 203 0.09 22.62 2.19
C ALA A 203 -0.06 21.21 2.77
N ILE A 204 1.04 20.51 3.06
CA ILE A 204 1.01 19.20 3.73
C ILE A 204 0.88 19.40 5.24
N LYS A 205 1.61 20.34 5.84
CA LYS A 205 1.53 20.58 7.29
C LYS A 205 0.12 20.93 7.74
N ALA A 206 -0.63 21.67 6.94
CA ALA A 206 -2.03 22.00 7.18
C ALA A 206 -2.97 20.78 7.21
N THR A 207 -2.56 19.63 6.68
CA THR A 207 -3.35 18.38 6.68
C THR A 207 -2.92 17.41 7.77
N LYS A 208 -2.10 17.85 8.74
CA LYS A 208 -1.71 17.03 9.89
C LYS A 208 -2.96 16.55 10.63
N VAL A 209 -3.05 15.24 10.85
CA VAL A 209 -4.11 14.66 11.68
C VAL A 209 -3.72 14.85 13.14
N ASP A 210 -4.59 15.51 13.91
CA ASP A 210 -4.37 15.74 15.34
C ASP A 210 -4.11 14.41 16.08
N ALA A 211 -3.19 14.42 17.05
CA ALA A 211 -2.73 13.24 17.79
C ALA A 211 -3.87 12.49 18.49
N ASN A 212 -4.90 13.21 18.93
CA ASN A 212 -6.06 12.68 19.65
C ASN A 212 -7.28 12.48 18.75
N ALA A 213 -7.26 13.01 17.52
CA ALA A 213 -8.31 12.77 16.54
C ALA A 213 -8.11 11.43 15.83
N LYS A 214 -9.22 10.74 15.51
CA LYS A 214 -9.18 9.55 14.66
C LYS A 214 -8.90 9.92 13.21
N ILE A 215 -8.16 9.07 12.49
CA ILE A 215 -8.13 9.15 11.02
C ILE A 215 -9.52 8.75 10.49
N PRO A 216 -10.26 9.65 9.81
CA PRO A 216 -11.59 9.34 9.35
C PRO A 216 -11.55 8.36 8.19
N ASP A 217 -12.51 7.44 8.17
CA ASP A 217 -12.88 6.70 6.98
C ASP A 217 -13.66 7.64 6.04
N ILE A 218 -13.05 8.01 4.91
CA ILE A 218 -13.65 8.94 3.95
C ILE A 218 -14.46 8.23 2.85
N ALA A 219 -14.59 6.91 2.91
CA ALA A 219 -15.35 6.15 1.92
C ALA A 219 -16.83 6.61 1.90
N PRO A 220 -17.49 6.61 0.73
CA PRO A 220 -18.90 6.97 0.62
C PRO A 220 -19.80 6.07 1.49
N PRO A 221 -20.99 6.54 1.91
CA PRO A 221 -21.87 5.79 2.82
C PRO A 221 -22.20 4.36 2.36
N ILE A 222 -22.36 4.16 1.04
CA ILE A 222 -22.61 2.82 0.47
C ILE A 222 -21.44 1.86 0.71
N PHE A 223 -20.20 2.34 0.64
CA PHE A 223 -19.00 1.56 0.94
C PHE A 223 -18.90 1.26 2.43
N LYS A 224 -19.23 2.24 3.29
CA LYS A 224 -19.26 2.03 4.74
C LYS A 224 -20.29 0.98 5.14
N LEU A 225 -21.48 1.03 4.55
CA LEU A 225 -22.53 0.02 4.77
C LEU A 225 -22.04 -1.37 4.33
N ARG A 226 -21.44 -1.48 3.14
CA ARG A 226 -20.84 -2.72 2.67
C ARG A 226 -19.80 -3.24 3.66
N LYS A 227 -18.88 -2.39 4.14
CA LYS A 227 -17.86 -2.79 5.11
C LYS A 227 -18.47 -3.31 6.41
N SER A 228 -19.49 -2.63 6.94
CA SER A 228 -20.19 -3.08 8.14
C SER A 228 -20.84 -4.46 7.97
N ILE A 229 -21.36 -4.78 6.77
CA ILE A 229 -21.91 -6.11 6.47
C ILE A 229 -20.80 -7.15 6.38
N VAL A 230 -19.73 -6.88 5.62
CA VAL A 230 -18.62 -7.81 5.43
C VAL A 230 -17.92 -8.12 6.75
N LYS A 231 -17.75 -7.12 7.62
CA LYS A 231 -17.13 -7.27 8.96
C LYS A 231 -17.86 -8.27 9.86
N LEU A 232 -19.14 -8.54 9.61
CA LEU A 232 -19.93 -9.53 10.36
C LEU A 232 -19.79 -10.96 9.83
N LEU A 233 -19.20 -11.14 8.64
CA LEU A 233 -19.02 -12.45 8.03
C LEU A 233 -17.76 -13.13 8.59
N PRO A 234 -17.79 -14.45 8.84
CA PRO A 234 -16.57 -15.20 9.17
C PRO A 234 -15.52 -15.07 8.06
N TYR A 235 -14.23 -15.00 8.42
CA TYR A 235 -13.12 -14.84 7.48
C TYR A 235 -13.17 -15.82 6.28
N GLY A 236 -13.43 -17.10 6.54
CA GLY A 236 -13.55 -18.10 5.47
C GLY A 236 -14.66 -17.79 4.45
N LEU A 237 -15.73 -17.13 4.86
CA LEU A 237 -16.81 -16.70 3.95
C LEU A 237 -16.41 -15.45 3.18
N GLN A 238 -15.70 -14.51 3.82
CA GLN A 238 -15.16 -13.32 3.15
C GLN A 238 -14.22 -13.73 2.00
N ASN A 239 -13.28 -14.65 2.26
CA ASN A 239 -12.35 -15.16 1.25
C ASN A 239 -13.08 -15.82 0.07
N ARG A 240 -14.11 -16.65 0.34
CA ARG A 240 -14.87 -17.30 -0.75
C ARG A 240 -15.62 -16.30 -1.63
N LEU A 241 -16.18 -15.24 -1.02
CA LEU A 241 -16.84 -14.17 -1.77
C LEU A 241 -15.84 -13.35 -2.59
N ALA A 242 -14.64 -13.09 -2.04
CA ALA A 242 -13.57 -12.40 -2.75
C ALA A 242 -13.09 -13.21 -3.97
N ALA A 243 -12.80 -14.50 -3.79
CA ALA A 243 -12.38 -15.39 -4.87
C ALA A 243 -13.43 -15.51 -5.99
N LEU A 244 -14.72 -15.56 -5.65
CA LEU A 244 -15.81 -15.58 -6.65
C LEU A 244 -15.86 -14.27 -7.45
N ASN A 245 -15.73 -13.12 -6.77
CA ASN A 245 -15.70 -11.81 -7.44
C ASN A 245 -14.47 -11.64 -8.33
N SER A 246 -13.30 -12.14 -7.91
CA SER A 246 -12.07 -12.15 -8.70
C SER A 246 -12.27 -12.92 -10.00
N LYS A 247 -12.78 -14.16 -9.92
CA LYS A 247 -13.11 -15.00 -11.09
C LYS A 247 -14.14 -14.39 -12.03
N LEU A 248 -15.21 -13.79 -11.49
CA LEU A 248 -16.21 -13.12 -12.32
C LEU A 248 -15.63 -11.93 -13.08
N ARG A 249 -14.70 -11.21 -12.46
CA ARG A 249 -14.05 -10.04 -13.05
C ARG A 249 -13.03 -10.42 -14.13
N SER A 250 -12.26 -11.50 -13.94
CA SER A 250 -11.32 -12.00 -14.95
C SER A 250 -12.03 -12.53 -16.20
N ILE A 251 -13.24 -13.10 -16.05
CA ILE A 251 -14.06 -13.58 -17.18
C ILE A 251 -14.71 -12.42 -17.96
N SER A 252 -14.93 -11.28 -17.30
CA SER A 252 -15.56 -10.08 -17.91
C SER A 252 -14.57 -9.06 -18.49
N GLY A 253 -13.27 -9.36 -18.46
CA GLY A 253 -12.17 -8.50 -18.91
C GLY A 253 -11.88 -8.61 -20.40
#